data_AF-A0A935IDD9-F1
#
_entry.id   AF-A0A935IDD9-F1
#
_cell.length_a   1.000
_cell.length_b   1.000
_cell.length_c   1.000
_cell.angle_alpha   90.00
_cell.angle_beta   90.00
_cell.angle_gamma   90.00
#
_symmetry.space_group_name_H-M   'P 1'
#
loop_
_entity.id
_entity.type
_entity.pdbx_description
1 polymer ?
#
loop_
_entity_poly.entity_id
_entity_poly.type
_entity_poly.pdbx_seq_one_letter_code
_entity_poly.pdbx_strand_id
1 'polypeptide(L)'
;MSRHTSWRVGGPAELFFTPSDRADLAAFLTQLPGEVPLHWVGLGSNLLVRDGGLRGVVISTRGALERLEREGETGVYAEAGVPCARLARRCVRWSLGPAAFFGGIPGSVGGALTMNAGAHGGETWRHVVEVETIDRRGIEHRRSAAEYSVGYRRVVGPVTGEWFLAARFRFEARPEASDREIRELLERRAASQPIGEWSCGSVFTNPPGDFAARLIEASGLKGHRIGDASVSEKHANFIVNHGQASAAVLEELIRFVQETVARRQGVRLETEVRIIGEALR
;
A
#
# COMPACT_ATOMS: atom_id res chain seq x y z
N MET A 1 -9.41 11.45 8.04
CA MET A 1 -8.47 10.43 7.54
C MET A 1 -7.01 10.85 7.64
N SER A 2 -6.69 12.14 7.77
CA SER A 2 -5.32 12.67 8.00
C SER A 2 -4.51 11.98 9.11
N ARG A 3 -5.15 11.46 10.16
CA ARG A 3 -4.46 10.69 11.23
C ARG A 3 -4.11 9.24 10.84
N HIS A 4 -4.65 8.76 9.72
CA HIS A 4 -4.61 7.37 9.27
C HIS A 4 -3.92 7.17 7.91
N THR A 5 -3.43 8.25 7.28
CA THR A 5 -2.63 8.20 6.03
C THR A 5 -1.22 8.70 6.31
N SER A 6 -0.22 8.14 5.60
CA SER A 6 1.18 8.57 5.77
C SER A 6 1.44 9.98 5.27
N TRP A 7 0.61 10.44 4.33
CA TRP A 7 0.65 11.79 3.78
C TRP A 7 0.05 12.86 4.71
N ARG A 8 -0.59 12.42 5.80
CA ARG A 8 -1.22 13.27 6.82
C ARG A 8 -2.34 14.19 6.29
N VAL A 9 -2.99 13.79 5.21
CA VAL A 9 -4.15 14.52 4.65
C VAL A 9 -5.41 13.67 4.60
N GLY A 10 -6.55 14.34 4.45
CA GLY A 10 -7.83 13.75 4.09
C GLY A 10 -8.92 13.89 5.14
N GLY A 11 -10.13 14.13 4.62
CA GLY A 11 -11.35 14.45 5.37
C GLY A 11 -11.86 13.35 6.28
N PRO A 12 -12.95 13.60 7.02
CA PRO A 12 -13.52 12.63 7.96
C PRO A 12 -14.01 11.35 7.25
N ALA A 13 -14.07 10.24 7.98
CA ALA A 13 -14.87 9.09 7.56
C ALA A 13 -16.22 9.17 8.27
N GLU A 14 -17.33 8.86 7.61
CA GLU A 14 -18.64 8.80 8.25
C GLU A 14 -18.66 7.80 9.40
N LEU A 15 -18.10 6.60 9.17
CA LEU A 15 -17.84 5.61 10.20
C LEU A 15 -16.45 5.01 10.01
N PHE A 16 -15.68 4.93 11.09
CA PHE A 16 -14.37 4.29 11.12
C PHE A 16 -14.41 3.11 12.10
N PHE A 17 -14.22 1.90 11.58
CA PHE A 17 -14.32 0.66 12.32
C PHE A 17 -12.98 -0.09 12.30
N THR A 18 -12.53 -0.53 13.47
CA THR A 18 -11.38 -1.42 13.63
C THR A 18 -11.88 -2.66 14.35
N PRO A 19 -11.94 -3.83 13.68
CA PRO A 19 -12.45 -5.04 14.30
C PRO A 19 -11.51 -5.54 15.40
N SER A 20 -12.05 -6.18 16.44
CA SER A 20 -11.22 -6.90 17.42
C SER A 20 -10.58 -8.16 16.82
N ASP A 21 -11.35 -8.86 15.99
CA ASP A 21 -11.00 -10.11 15.35
C ASP A 21 -11.88 -10.37 14.11
N ARG A 22 -11.71 -11.54 13.49
CA ARG A 22 -12.47 -11.92 12.29
C ARG A 22 -13.97 -12.12 12.54
N ALA A 23 -14.34 -12.63 13.72
CA ALA A 23 -15.74 -12.86 14.04
C ALA A 23 -16.48 -11.53 14.25
N ASP A 24 -15.86 -10.58 14.94
CA ASP A 24 -16.35 -9.20 15.08
C ASP A 24 -16.50 -8.52 13.71
N LEU A 25 -15.49 -8.65 12.84
CA LEU A 25 -15.56 -8.15 11.47
C LEU A 25 -16.72 -8.77 10.67
N ALA A 26 -16.88 -10.09 10.69
CA ALA A 26 -17.95 -10.77 9.99
C ALA A 26 -19.34 -10.35 10.53
N ALA A 27 -19.49 -10.29 11.85
CA ALA A 27 -20.73 -9.85 12.50
C ALA A 27 -21.05 -8.38 12.20
N PHE A 28 -20.04 -7.51 12.10
CA PHE A 28 -20.23 -6.12 11.72
C PHE A 28 -20.68 -5.99 10.26
N LEU A 29 -20.06 -6.74 9.33
CA LEU A 29 -20.41 -6.72 7.91
C LEU A 29 -21.85 -7.16 7.64
N THR A 30 -22.36 -8.18 8.35
CA THR A 30 -23.74 -8.66 8.18
C THR A 30 -24.80 -7.65 8.59
N GLN A 31 -24.45 -6.65 9.41
CA GLN A 31 -25.35 -5.60 9.86
C GLN A 31 -25.42 -4.41 8.89
N LEU A 32 -24.52 -4.32 7.91
CA LEU A 32 -24.47 -3.19 6.99
C LEU A 32 -25.41 -3.37 5.80
N PRO A 33 -26.24 -2.35 5.47
CA PRO A 33 -27.03 -2.35 4.23
C PRO A 33 -26.13 -2.50 2.99
N GLY A 34 -26.62 -3.14 1.94
CA GLY A 34 -25.85 -3.50 0.74
C GLY A 34 -25.24 -2.31 0.00
N GLU A 35 -25.88 -1.16 0.09
CA GLU A 35 -25.54 0.09 -0.59
C GLU A 35 -24.46 0.92 0.11
N VAL A 36 -24.16 0.64 1.38
CA VAL A 36 -23.19 1.42 2.16
C VAL A 36 -21.78 1.21 1.59
N PRO A 37 -21.06 2.24 1.12
CA PRO A 37 -19.71 2.06 0.61
C PRO A 37 -18.76 1.50 1.68
N LEU A 38 -17.87 0.58 1.29
CA LEU A 38 -16.83 0.03 2.15
C LEU A 38 -15.45 0.43 1.64
N HIS A 39 -14.62 0.93 2.55
CA HIS A 39 -13.24 1.35 2.29
C HIS A 39 -12.29 0.61 3.22
N TRP A 40 -11.42 -0.22 2.67
CA TRP A 40 -10.44 -0.98 3.45
C TRP A 40 -9.12 -0.25 3.53
N VAL A 41 -8.61 -0.06 4.75
CA VAL A 41 -7.41 0.73 5.01
C VAL A 41 -6.46 -0.01 5.95
N GLY A 42 -5.28 -0.37 5.44
CA GLY A 42 -4.17 -0.84 6.26
C GLY A 42 -3.45 0.33 6.95
N LEU A 43 -2.15 0.50 6.68
CA LEU A 43 -1.36 1.61 7.23
C LEU A 43 -1.56 2.96 6.50
N GLY A 44 -2.43 3.00 5.48
CA GLY A 44 -2.72 4.22 4.72
C GLY A 44 -1.51 4.81 3.97
N SER A 45 -0.54 3.97 3.62
CA SER A 45 0.75 4.39 3.06
C SER A 45 0.72 4.65 1.56
N ASN A 46 -0.38 4.31 0.87
CA ASN A 46 -0.57 4.49 -0.58
C ASN A 46 -1.94 5.15 -0.89
N LEU A 47 -2.43 5.99 0.03
CA LEU A 47 -3.74 6.64 -0.07
C LEU A 47 -3.62 8.16 -0.09
N LEU A 48 -4.36 8.78 -1.00
CA LEU A 48 -4.76 10.18 -0.92
C LEU A 48 -6.28 10.20 -0.68
N VAL A 49 -6.70 10.53 0.54
CA VAL A 49 -8.12 10.72 0.85
C VAL A 49 -8.45 12.19 0.63
N ARG A 50 -9.46 12.49 -0.19
CA ARG A 50 -9.88 13.86 -0.46
C ARG A 50 -10.43 14.58 0.77
N ASP A 51 -10.46 15.91 0.72
CA ASP A 51 -10.78 16.77 1.86
C ASP A 51 -12.25 16.65 2.33
N GLY A 52 -13.18 16.29 1.44
CA GLY A 52 -14.57 16.01 1.79
C GLY A 52 -14.77 14.68 2.52
N GLY A 53 -13.75 13.80 2.54
CA GLY A 53 -13.76 12.57 3.32
C GLY A 53 -14.33 11.35 2.61
N LEU A 54 -14.74 10.35 3.40
CA LEU A 54 -15.22 9.05 2.94
C LEU A 54 -16.64 8.81 3.46
N ARG A 55 -17.57 8.58 2.52
CA ARG A 55 -18.93 8.11 2.84
C ARG A 55 -18.93 6.62 3.18
N GLY A 56 -19.92 6.19 3.96
CA GLY A 56 -20.05 4.81 4.41
C GLY A 56 -19.03 4.44 5.48
N VAL A 57 -18.43 3.27 5.35
CA VAL A 57 -17.58 2.70 6.39
C VAL A 57 -16.14 2.53 5.92
N VAL A 58 -15.21 3.03 6.74
CA VAL A 58 -13.80 2.67 6.68
C VAL A 58 -13.55 1.49 7.62
N ILE A 59 -13.11 0.36 7.07
CA ILE A 59 -12.65 -0.80 7.84
C ILE A 59 -11.13 -0.74 7.89
N SER A 60 -10.57 -0.61 9.10
CA SER A 60 -9.12 -0.56 9.29
C SER A 60 -8.55 -1.85 9.85
N THR A 61 -7.55 -2.40 9.16
CA THR A 61 -6.77 -3.56 9.64
C THR A 61 -5.55 -3.14 10.44
N ARG A 62 -5.38 -1.84 10.75
CA ARG A 62 -4.25 -1.38 11.55
C ARG A 62 -4.47 -1.75 13.02
N GLY A 63 -3.58 -2.56 13.59
CA GLY A 63 -3.71 -3.04 14.96
C GLY A 63 -4.77 -4.14 15.14
N ALA A 64 -5.29 -4.67 14.04
CA ALA A 64 -6.28 -5.75 13.99
C ALA A 64 -5.83 -6.77 12.93
N LEU A 65 -6.26 -8.04 13.05
CA LEU A 65 -5.86 -9.08 12.08
C LEU A 65 -4.32 -9.14 11.92
N GLU A 66 -3.59 -9.30 13.02
CA GLU A 66 -2.12 -9.28 13.05
C GLU A 66 -1.48 -10.64 13.35
N ARG A 67 -2.23 -11.75 13.25
CA ARG A 67 -1.68 -13.09 13.45
C ARG A 67 -0.60 -13.39 12.40
N LEU A 68 0.55 -13.88 12.87
CA LEU A 68 1.73 -14.17 12.05
C LEU A 68 2.47 -15.40 12.59
N GLU A 69 2.42 -16.48 11.83
CA GLU A 69 2.87 -17.80 12.28
C GLU A 69 3.62 -18.54 11.17
N ARG A 70 4.51 -19.44 11.58
CA ARG A 70 5.20 -20.36 10.68
C ARG A 70 4.33 -21.60 10.54
N GLU A 71 4.10 -22.04 9.32
CA GLU A 71 3.37 -23.27 9.00
C GLU A 71 4.35 -24.25 8.35
N GLY A 72 4.79 -25.26 9.11
CA GLY A 72 5.76 -26.25 8.64
C GLY A 72 7.16 -25.67 8.40
N GLU A 73 7.91 -26.27 7.48
CA GLU A 73 9.31 -25.89 7.25
C GLU A 73 9.45 -24.55 6.54
N THR A 74 8.64 -24.28 5.51
CA THR A 74 8.80 -23.10 4.64
C THR A 74 7.53 -22.27 4.48
N GLY A 75 6.43 -22.67 5.11
CA GLY A 75 5.16 -21.94 5.07
C GLY A 75 5.11 -20.82 6.11
N VAL A 76 4.43 -19.74 5.74
CA VAL A 76 4.14 -18.62 6.65
C VAL A 76 2.69 -18.19 6.45
N TYR A 77 1.93 -18.16 7.55
CA TYR A 77 0.61 -17.56 7.58
C TYR A 77 0.71 -16.13 8.12
N ALA A 78 0.14 -15.17 7.41
CA ALA A 78 0.08 -13.78 7.87
C ALA A 78 -1.27 -13.13 7.54
N GLU A 79 -1.88 -12.55 8.55
CA GLU A 79 -3.11 -11.78 8.40
C GLU A 79 -2.87 -10.39 7.78
N ALA A 80 -3.92 -9.82 7.19
CA ALA A 80 -3.89 -8.62 6.37
C ALA A 80 -3.44 -7.35 7.12
N GLY A 81 -3.55 -7.33 8.45
CA GLY A 81 -3.09 -6.24 9.30
C GLY A 81 -1.60 -6.31 9.65
N VAL A 82 -0.95 -7.46 9.47
CA VAL A 82 0.49 -7.64 9.76
C VAL A 82 1.32 -6.61 8.98
N PRO A 83 2.15 -5.78 9.66
CA PRO A 83 3.06 -4.88 8.95
C PRO A 83 4.08 -5.66 8.12
N CYS A 84 4.34 -5.25 6.88
CA CYS A 84 5.30 -5.91 5.99
C CYS A 84 6.71 -6.00 6.62
N ALA A 85 7.14 -4.95 7.32
CA ALA A 85 8.40 -4.97 8.06
C ALA A 85 8.44 -6.03 9.19
N ARG A 86 7.29 -6.33 9.81
CA ARG A 86 7.17 -7.38 10.82
C ARG A 86 7.29 -8.76 10.17
N LEU A 87 6.61 -8.97 9.03
CA LEU A 87 6.73 -10.19 8.22
C LEU A 87 8.18 -10.45 7.82
N ALA A 88 8.88 -9.46 7.25
CA ALA A 88 10.28 -9.59 6.84
C ALA A 88 11.19 -10.06 7.98
N ARG A 89 11.14 -9.36 9.12
CA ARG A 89 11.95 -9.69 10.31
C ARG A 89 11.61 -11.07 10.87
N ARG A 90 10.35 -11.48 10.79
CA ARG A 90 9.92 -12.79 11.30
C ARG A 90 10.41 -13.93 10.40
N CYS A 91 10.35 -13.76 9.08
CA CYS A 91 10.94 -14.71 8.13
C CYS A 91 12.44 -14.89 8.34
N VAL A 92 13.20 -13.80 8.55
CA VAL A 92 14.62 -13.87 8.91
C VAL A 92 14.84 -14.70 10.18
N ARG A 93 14.07 -14.48 11.25
CA ARG A 93 14.16 -15.27 12.49
C ARG A 93 13.79 -16.74 12.32
N TRP A 94 13.01 -17.07 11.30
CA TRP A 94 12.69 -18.44 10.94
C TRP A 94 13.66 -19.04 9.91
N SER A 95 14.71 -18.31 9.54
CA SER A 95 15.65 -18.69 8.49
C SER A 95 14.92 -18.96 7.17
N LEU A 96 14.05 -18.03 6.77
CA LEU A 96 13.26 -18.10 5.54
C LEU A 96 13.53 -16.89 4.64
N GLY A 97 13.61 -17.12 3.34
CA GLY A 97 13.76 -16.05 2.36
C GLY A 97 13.44 -16.49 0.92
N PRO A 98 13.54 -15.57 -0.05
CA PRO A 98 13.78 -14.13 0.11
C PRO A 98 12.53 -13.41 0.66
N ALA A 99 12.65 -12.79 1.84
CA ALA A 99 11.56 -12.03 2.46
C ALA A 99 11.98 -10.62 2.90
N ALA A 100 13.28 -10.30 2.84
CA ALA A 100 13.82 -9.02 3.29
C ALA A 100 13.21 -7.81 2.54
N PHE A 101 12.77 -8.00 1.29
CA PHE A 101 12.15 -6.95 0.50
C PHE A 101 10.86 -6.37 1.12
N PHE A 102 10.11 -7.17 1.89
CA PHE A 102 8.95 -6.68 2.65
C PHE A 102 9.35 -5.62 3.68
N GLY A 103 10.59 -5.64 4.18
CA GLY A 103 11.13 -4.62 5.07
C GLY A 103 11.14 -3.23 4.46
N GLY A 104 11.27 -3.14 3.14
CA GLY A 104 11.22 -1.89 2.38
C GLY A 104 9.81 -1.39 2.05
N ILE A 105 8.75 -2.14 2.37
CA ILE A 105 7.37 -1.78 2.02
C ILE A 105 6.69 -1.14 3.24
N PRO A 106 6.30 0.15 3.19
CA PRO A 106 5.74 0.86 4.36
C PRO A 106 4.24 0.57 4.58
N GLY A 107 3.79 -0.67 4.38
CA GLY A 107 2.37 -1.07 4.41
C GLY A 107 2.12 -2.36 5.21
N SER A 108 0.87 -2.82 5.21
CA SER A 108 0.48 -4.12 5.77
C SER A 108 0.39 -5.20 4.69
N VAL A 109 0.32 -6.47 5.09
CA VAL A 109 0.18 -7.63 4.18
C VAL A 109 -1.05 -7.48 3.27
N GLY A 110 -2.20 -7.02 3.78
CA GLY A 110 -3.39 -6.80 2.95
C GLY A 110 -3.17 -5.76 1.84
N GLY A 111 -2.46 -4.68 2.15
CA GLY A 111 -2.04 -3.69 1.15
C GLY A 111 -1.03 -4.25 0.15
N ALA A 112 -0.10 -5.09 0.62
CA ALA A 112 0.88 -5.74 -0.24
C ALA A 112 0.24 -6.75 -1.21
N LEU A 113 -0.75 -7.52 -0.75
CA LEU A 113 -1.58 -8.39 -1.59
C LEU A 113 -2.37 -7.58 -2.61
N THR A 114 -2.99 -6.47 -2.21
CA THR A 114 -3.79 -5.62 -3.12
C THR A 114 -2.96 -5.03 -4.25
N MET A 115 -1.73 -4.58 -3.96
CA MET A 115 -0.89 -3.86 -4.91
C MET A 115 0.16 -4.73 -5.59
N ASN A 116 0.22 -6.04 -5.34
CA ASN A 116 1.41 -6.85 -5.61
C ASN A 116 2.69 -6.08 -5.23
N ALA A 117 2.73 -5.60 -3.98
CA ALA A 117 3.77 -4.70 -3.54
C ALA A 117 5.12 -5.40 -3.66
N GLY A 118 6.13 -4.61 -4.02
CA GLY A 118 7.45 -5.14 -4.31
C GLY A 118 8.51 -4.07 -4.15
N ALA A 119 9.71 -4.50 -3.82
CA ALA A 119 10.85 -3.63 -3.61
C ALA A 119 12.11 -4.41 -3.96
N HIS A 120 13.09 -3.74 -4.58
CA HIS A 120 14.44 -4.30 -4.78
C HIS A 120 14.43 -5.70 -5.44
N GLY A 121 13.59 -5.88 -6.46
CA GLY A 121 13.46 -7.12 -7.23
C GLY A 121 12.53 -8.18 -6.64
N GLY A 122 12.06 -8.02 -5.40
CA GLY A 122 11.04 -8.88 -4.79
C GLY A 122 9.61 -8.40 -5.06
N GLU A 123 8.68 -9.34 -5.20
CA GLU A 123 7.24 -9.10 -5.42
C GLU A 123 6.41 -10.03 -4.55
N THR A 124 5.34 -9.51 -3.94
CA THR A 124 4.53 -10.22 -2.95
C THR A 124 3.97 -11.54 -3.50
N TRP A 125 3.34 -11.52 -4.68
CA TRP A 125 2.61 -12.66 -5.22
C TRP A 125 3.47 -13.81 -5.72
N ARG A 126 4.79 -13.62 -5.86
CA ARG A 126 5.73 -14.73 -6.13
C ARG A 126 5.79 -15.75 -5.00
N HIS A 127 5.39 -15.32 -3.80
CA HIS A 127 5.46 -16.14 -2.59
C HIS A 127 4.07 -16.60 -2.12
N VAL A 128 2.98 -16.09 -2.68
CA VAL A 128 1.61 -16.41 -2.23
C VAL A 128 1.20 -17.78 -2.76
N VAL A 129 0.70 -18.64 -1.87
CA VAL A 129 0.14 -19.96 -2.21
C VAL A 129 -1.38 -19.91 -2.19
N GLU A 130 -1.95 -19.28 -1.17
CA GLU A 130 -3.38 -19.17 -0.93
C GLU A 130 -3.65 -17.86 -0.19
N VAL A 131 -4.83 -17.30 -0.41
CA VAL A 131 -5.35 -16.17 0.35
C VAL A 131 -6.70 -16.53 0.96
N GLU A 132 -6.95 -15.93 2.12
CA GLU A 132 -8.26 -15.92 2.75
C GLU A 132 -8.87 -14.55 2.51
N THR A 133 -10.10 -14.53 2.00
CA THR A 133 -10.87 -13.31 1.73
C THR A 133 -12.18 -13.32 2.49
N ILE A 134 -12.81 -12.15 2.61
CA ILE A 134 -14.16 -12.00 3.16
C ILE A 134 -15.02 -11.22 2.18
N ASP A 135 -16.27 -11.64 2.02
CA ASP A 135 -17.26 -10.92 1.22
C ASP A 135 -18.11 -9.98 2.07
N ARG A 136 -18.96 -9.20 1.42
CA ARG A 136 -19.84 -8.22 2.09
C ARG A 136 -20.84 -8.86 3.07
N ARG A 137 -21.14 -10.15 2.94
CA ARG A 137 -22.04 -10.89 3.83
C ARG A 137 -21.30 -11.45 5.05
N GLY A 138 -20.03 -11.10 5.24
CA GLY A 138 -19.20 -11.65 6.30
C GLY A 138 -18.78 -13.10 6.06
N ILE A 139 -18.93 -13.63 4.84
CA ILE A 139 -18.55 -15.01 4.51
C ILE A 139 -17.08 -15.03 4.14
N GLU A 140 -16.31 -15.86 4.84
CA GLU A 140 -14.91 -16.11 4.52
C GLU A 140 -14.77 -17.11 3.37
N HIS A 141 -13.80 -16.85 2.49
CA HIS A 141 -13.47 -17.69 1.34
C HIS A 141 -11.99 -18.00 1.34
N ARG A 142 -11.63 -19.18 0.83
CA ARG A 142 -10.25 -19.53 0.48
C ARG A 142 -10.10 -19.48 -1.03
N ARG A 143 -9.02 -18.85 -1.48
CA ARG A 143 -8.70 -18.69 -2.91
C ARG A 143 -7.24 -19.07 -3.12
N SER A 144 -7.00 -19.95 -4.10
CA SER A 144 -5.67 -20.28 -4.58
C SER A 144 -5.02 -19.06 -5.24
N ALA A 145 -3.70 -18.94 -5.12
CA ALA A 145 -2.95 -17.89 -5.82
C ALA A 145 -3.15 -17.94 -7.35
N ALA A 146 -3.38 -19.14 -7.91
CA ALA A 146 -3.60 -19.35 -9.33
C ALA A 146 -4.93 -18.75 -9.85
N GLU A 147 -5.87 -18.41 -8.96
CA GLU A 147 -7.14 -17.76 -9.32
C GLU A 147 -6.97 -16.26 -9.58
N TYR A 148 -5.80 -15.68 -9.28
CA TYR A 148 -5.55 -14.25 -9.42
C TYR A 148 -4.71 -13.95 -10.66
N SER A 149 -5.09 -12.89 -11.37
CA SER A 149 -4.25 -12.29 -12.41
C SER A 149 -3.37 -11.22 -11.78
N VAL A 150 -2.06 -11.46 -11.76
CA VAL A 150 -1.06 -10.61 -11.11
C VAL A 150 -0.19 -9.92 -12.16
N GLY A 151 -0.03 -8.61 -12.04
CA GLY A 151 0.87 -7.80 -12.85
C GLY A 151 1.67 -6.81 -12.02
N TYR A 152 2.43 -5.95 -12.71
CA TYR A 152 3.16 -4.88 -12.06
C TYR A 152 2.18 -3.90 -11.39
N ARG A 153 2.25 -3.83 -10.06
CA ARG A 153 1.39 -2.98 -9.22
C ARG A 153 -0.12 -3.20 -9.35
N ARG A 154 -0.52 -4.38 -9.83
CA ARG A 154 -1.91 -4.70 -10.15
C ARG A 154 -2.22 -6.15 -9.80
N VAL A 155 -3.36 -6.36 -9.15
CA VAL A 155 -3.90 -7.68 -8.82
C VAL A 155 -5.39 -7.68 -9.10
N VAL A 156 -5.85 -8.68 -9.85
CA VAL A 156 -7.27 -8.89 -10.14
C VAL A 156 -7.65 -10.26 -9.61
N GLY A 157 -8.61 -10.27 -8.68
CA GLY A 157 -9.15 -11.50 -8.10
C GLY A 157 -10.28 -12.12 -8.93
N PRO A 158 -10.69 -13.35 -8.60
CA PRO A 158 -11.71 -14.10 -9.32
C PRO A 158 -13.13 -13.56 -9.10
N VAL A 159 -13.36 -12.86 -7.98
CA VAL A 159 -14.67 -12.35 -7.55
C VAL A 159 -14.52 -10.89 -7.14
N THR A 160 -15.50 -10.07 -7.52
CA THR A 160 -15.59 -8.67 -7.08
C THR A 160 -16.27 -8.58 -5.72
N GLY A 161 -15.87 -7.60 -4.90
CA GLY A 161 -16.46 -7.41 -3.56
C GLY A 161 -15.94 -8.38 -2.49
N GLU A 162 -14.71 -8.86 -2.67
CA GLU A 162 -13.95 -9.60 -1.66
C GLU A 162 -12.72 -8.80 -1.20
N TRP A 163 -12.36 -8.93 0.07
CA TRP A 163 -11.20 -8.27 0.67
C TRP A 163 -10.33 -9.26 1.42
N PHE A 164 -9.01 -9.05 1.42
CA PHE A 164 -8.05 -9.97 2.03
C PHE A 164 -8.13 -9.95 3.57
N LEU A 165 -8.22 -11.13 4.17
CA LEU A 165 -8.07 -11.38 5.60
C LEU A 165 -6.68 -11.92 5.95
N ALA A 166 -6.12 -12.81 5.12
CA ALA A 166 -4.79 -13.37 5.29
C ALA A 166 -4.22 -13.94 4.00
N ALA A 167 -2.94 -14.29 4.05
CA ALA A 167 -2.29 -15.09 3.03
C ALA A 167 -1.38 -16.15 3.66
N ARG A 168 -1.30 -17.29 2.97
CA ARG A 168 -0.27 -18.29 3.15
C ARG A 168 0.81 -18.07 2.12
N PHE A 169 2.03 -17.88 2.60
CA PHE A 169 3.22 -17.70 1.80
C PHE A 169 4.09 -18.96 1.85
N ARG A 170 4.86 -19.17 0.79
CA ARG A 170 5.94 -20.15 0.74
C ARG A 170 7.25 -19.45 0.41
N PHE A 171 8.24 -19.69 1.25
CA PHE A 171 9.60 -19.22 1.09
C PHE A 171 10.56 -20.42 0.92
N GLU A 172 11.85 -20.15 0.84
CA GLU A 172 12.91 -21.14 0.86
C GLU A 172 13.59 -21.14 2.23
N ALA A 173 14.11 -22.29 2.65
CA ALA A 173 14.99 -22.37 3.80
C ALA A 173 16.28 -21.60 3.50
N ARG A 174 16.56 -20.60 4.32
CA ARG A 174 17.69 -19.70 4.18
C ARG A 174 18.36 -19.47 5.55
N PRO A 175 19.22 -20.41 6.03
CA PRO A 175 19.92 -20.29 7.30
C PRO A 175 20.76 -19.00 7.44
N GLU A 176 21.25 -18.47 6.32
CA GLU A 176 22.03 -17.25 6.23
C GLU A 176 21.18 -15.96 6.17
N ALA A 177 19.84 -16.07 6.16
CA ALA A 177 18.96 -14.91 6.25
C ALA A 177 19.32 -14.06 7.48
N SER A 178 19.47 -12.74 7.28
CA SER A 178 19.94 -11.86 8.33
C SER A 178 19.20 -10.54 8.35
N ASP A 179 19.04 -9.99 9.56
CA ASP A 179 18.55 -8.62 9.75
C ASP A 179 19.48 -7.59 9.09
N ARG A 180 20.73 -7.97 8.76
CA ARG A 180 21.63 -7.15 7.96
C ARG A 180 21.03 -6.82 6.59
N GLU A 181 20.42 -7.77 5.90
CA GLU A 181 19.83 -7.52 4.57
C GLU A 181 18.69 -6.50 4.66
N ILE A 182 17.84 -6.62 5.69
CA ILE A 182 16.76 -5.66 5.93
C ILE A 182 17.33 -4.27 6.22
N ARG A 183 18.39 -4.18 7.04
CA ARG A 183 19.05 -2.90 7.34
C ARG A 183 19.65 -2.25 6.10
N GLU A 184 20.38 -3.02 5.28
CA GLU A 184 20.98 -2.50 4.05
C GLU A 184 19.91 -1.97 3.07
N LEU A 185 18.77 -2.67 2.96
CA LEU A 185 17.62 -2.19 2.18
C LEU A 185 17.05 -0.88 2.72
N LEU A 186 16.90 -0.78 4.05
CA LEU A 186 16.41 0.44 4.70
C LEU A 186 17.38 1.61 4.57
N GLU A 187 18.69 1.37 4.67
CA GLU A 187 19.75 2.37 4.48
C GLU A 187 19.77 2.88 3.04
N ARG A 188 19.72 2.00 2.03
CA ARG A 188 19.60 2.39 0.61
C ARG A 188 18.34 3.22 0.37
N ARG A 189 17.23 2.83 1.01
CA ARG A 189 15.97 3.58 0.93
C ARG A 189 16.09 4.94 1.58
N ALA A 190 16.70 5.02 2.76
CA ALA A 190 16.93 6.27 3.47
C ALA A 190 17.91 7.19 2.73
N ALA A 191 18.85 6.66 1.95
CA ALA A 191 19.73 7.46 1.10
C ALA A 191 19.01 8.03 -0.14
N SER A 192 18.07 7.27 -0.73
CA SER A 192 17.44 7.61 -2.00
C SER A 192 16.03 8.21 -1.90
N GLN A 193 15.36 8.13 -0.76
CA GLN A 193 13.95 8.54 -0.59
C GLN A 193 13.77 9.50 0.60
N PRO A 194 12.73 10.37 0.58
CA PRO A 194 12.39 11.28 1.68
C PRO A 194 11.72 10.54 2.86
N ILE A 195 12.47 9.64 3.50
CA ILE A 195 11.98 8.86 4.65
C ILE A 195 11.82 9.75 5.87
N GLY A 196 10.67 9.64 6.53
CA GLY A 196 10.30 10.46 7.69
C GLY A 196 9.47 11.70 7.33
N GLU A 197 9.48 12.10 6.06
CA GLU A 197 8.62 13.18 5.54
C GLU A 197 7.22 12.65 5.21
N TRP A 198 6.21 13.52 5.25
CA TRP A 198 4.83 13.11 5.00
C TRP A 198 4.60 12.92 3.49
N SER A 199 4.63 11.66 3.05
CA SER A 199 4.45 11.24 1.66
C SER A 199 3.73 9.90 1.58
N CYS A 200 3.35 9.45 0.39
CA CYS A 200 2.67 8.16 0.14
C CYS A 200 3.53 7.13 -0.61
N GLY A 201 4.86 7.28 -0.60
CA GLY A 201 5.72 6.52 -1.49
C GLY A 201 5.78 7.11 -2.89
N SER A 202 6.08 6.27 -3.88
CA SER A 202 6.02 6.66 -5.29
C SER A 202 4.58 7.04 -5.67
N VAL A 203 4.41 8.22 -6.27
CA VAL A 203 3.11 8.73 -6.68
C VAL A 203 2.64 8.06 -7.97
N PHE A 204 3.57 7.84 -8.90
CA PHE A 204 3.30 7.27 -10.23
C PHE A 204 3.94 5.89 -10.41
N THR A 205 3.28 5.04 -11.18
CA THR A 205 3.89 3.80 -11.67
C THR A 205 4.98 4.13 -12.70
N ASN A 206 5.95 3.23 -12.87
CA ASN A 206 6.92 3.38 -13.94
C ASN A 206 6.26 3.03 -15.30
N PRO A 207 6.38 3.90 -16.31
CA PRO A 207 5.92 3.59 -17.66
C PRO A 207 6.83 2.54 -18.33
N PRO A 208 6.34 1.84 -19.37
CA PRO A 208 7.15 0.83 -20.06
C PRO A 208 8.50 1.37 -20.56
N GLY A 209 9.59 0.72 -20.16
CA GLY A 209 10.95 1.05 -20.62
C GLY A 209 11.58 2.30 -19.97
N ASP A 210 10.94 2.91 -18.98
CA ASP A 210 11.44 4.13 -18.35
C ASP A 210 11.04 4.22 -16.87
N PHE A 211 11.52 5.26 -16.18
CA PHE A 211 11.23 5.53 -14.78
C PHE A 211 10.49 6.85 -14.63
N ALA A 212 9.37 6.85 -13.92
CA ALA A 212 8.61 8.07 -13.65
C ALA A 212 9.49 9.14 -12.98
N ALA A 213 10.35 8.74 -12.03
CA ALA A 213 11.30 9.65 -11.39
C ALA A 213 12.21 10.36 -12.39
N ARG A 214 12.78 9.63 -13.36
CA ARG A 214 13.66 10.20 -14.39
C ARG A 214 12.91 11.20 -15.26
N LEU A 215 11.70 10.87 -15.68
CA LEU A 215 10.86 11.73 -16.52
C LEU A 215 10.46 13.03 -15.82
N ILE A 216 10.11 12.95 -14.53
CA ILE A 216 9.77 14.10 -13.69
C ILE A 216 11.00 14.99 -13.49
N GLU A 217 12.16 14.38 -13.18
CA GLU A 217 13.42 15.09 -13.00
C GLU A 217 13.90 15.78 -14.29
N ALA A 218 13.88 15.07 -15.43
CA ALA A 218 14.20 15.62 -16.74
C ALA A 218 13.22 16.73 -17.17
N SER A 219 12.03 16.77 -16.58
CA SER A 219 11.07 17.85 -16.76
C SER A 219 11.34 19.06 -15.85
N GLY A 220 12.36 19.01 -15.00
CA GLY A 220 12.76 20.11 -14.11
C GLY A 220 11.80 20.32 -12.93
N LEU A 221 11.15 19.25 -12.47
CA LEU A 221 10.07 19.34 -11.48
C LEU A 221 10.49 19.06 -10.04
N LYS A 222 11.72 18.62 -9.77
CA LYS A 222 12.23 18.53 -8.39
C LYS A 222 12.12 19.89 -7.70
N GLY A 223 11.62 19.89 -6.46
CA GLY A 223 11.38 21.12 -5.69
C GLY A 223 10.14 21.91 -6.10
N HIS A 224 9.50 21.60 -7.23
CA HIS A 224 8.30 22.33 -7.67
C HIS A 224 7.21 22.23 -6.60
N ARG A 225 6.63 23.39 -6.25
CA ARG A 225 5.74 23.56 -5.11
C ARG A 225 4.41 24.15 -5.53
N ILE A 226 3.32 23.60 -5.00
CA ILE A 226 1.97 24.16 -5.04
C ILE A 226 1.45 24.14 -3.60
N GLY A 227 1.04 25.31 -3.09
CA GLY A 227 0.69 25.47 -1.68
C GLY A 227 1.80 24.94 -0.76
N ASP A 228 1.42 24.11 0.21
CA ASP A 228 2.36 23.49 1.16
C ASP A 228 2.78 22.07 0.78
N ALA A 229 2.74 21.75 -0.52
CA ALA A 229 3.22 20.50 -1.06
C ALA A 229 4.29 20.73 -2.13
N SER A 230 5.27 19.82 -2.22
CA SER A 230 6.27 19.87 -3.29
C SER A 230 6.68 18.49 -3.80
N VAL A 231 7.15 18.45 -5.03
CA VAL A 231 7.94 17.31 -5.51
C VAL A 231 9.23 17.26 -4.69
N SER A 232 9.57 16.07 -4.18
CA SER A 232 10.77 15.89 -3.35
C SER A 232 12.04 16.18 -4.14
N GLU A 233 12.94 16.97 -3.55
CA GLU A 233 14.29 17.20 -4.10
C GLU A 233 15.12 15.92 -4.15
N LYS A 234 14.86 15.02 -3.20
CA LYS A 234 15.60 13.77 -3.04
C LYS A 234 15.17 12.71 -4.06
N HIS A 235 13.87 12.58 -4.29
CA HIS A 235 13.32 11.60 -5.24
C HIS A 235 12.12 12.16 -6.00
N ALA A 236 12.28 12.41 -7.30
CA ALA A 236 11.28 13.13 -8.10
C ALA A 236 9.90 12.45 -8.20
N ASN A 237 9.80 11.13 -8.01
CA ASN A 237 8.52 10.42 -7.96
C ASN A 237 7.81 10.47 -6.58
N PHE A 238 8.30 11.28 -5.64
CA PHE A 238 7.67 11.48 -4.34
C PHE A 238 7.16 12.92 -4.25
N ILE A 239 5.96 13.08 -3.71
CA ILE A 239 5.43 14.38 -3.32
C ILE A 239 5.35 14.42 -1.79
N VAL A 240 5.85 15.51 -1.22
CA VAL A 240 5.95 15.77 0.21
C VAL A 240 4.91 16.79 0.61
N ASN A 241 4.18 16.51 1.68
CA ASN A 241 3.39 17.47 2.44
C ASN A 241 4.27 18.09 3.53
N HIS A 242 4.41 19.42 3.55
CA HIS A 242 5.26 20.13 4.51
C HIS A 242 4.57 20.46 5.83
N GLY A 243 3.28 20.14 5.97
CA GLY A 243 2.55 20.28 7.23
C GLY A 243 1.09 20.68 7.06
N GLN A 244 0.81 21.53 6.08
CA GLN A 244 -0.46 22.25 5.92
C GLN A 244 -1.11 22.01 4.55
N ALA A 245 -0.59 21.08 3.73
CA ALA A 245 -1.20 20.79 2.44
C ALA A 245 -2.58 20.13 2.63
N SER A 246 -3.56 20.56 1.83
CA SER A 246 -4.83 19.85 1.67
C SER A 246 -4.68 18.71 0.66
N ALA A 247 -5.62 17.77 0.63
CA ALA A 247 -5.62 16.73 -0.39
C ALA A 247 -5.84 17.33 -1.79
N ALA A 248 -6.64 18.39 -1.91
CA ALA A 248 -6.83 19.12 -3.17
C ALA A 248 -5.52 19.70 -3.73
N VAL A 249 -4.66 20.27 -2.86
CA VAL A 249 -3.33 20.79 -3.24
C VAL A 249 -2.43 19.65 -3.75
N LEU A 250 -2.46 18.49 -3.09
CA LEU A 250 -1.68 17.32 -3.53
C LEU A 250 -2.20 16.79 -4.86
N GLU A 251 -3.52 16.71 -5.05
CA GLU A 251 -4.13 16.28 -6.31
C GLU A 251 -3.83 17.27 -7.45
N GLU A 252 -3.80 18.57 -7.17
CA GLU A 252 -3.37 19.59 -8.12
C GLU A 252 -1.91 19.41 -8.54
N LEU A 253 -1.01 19.19 -7.58
CA LEU A 253 0.40 18.92 -7.88
C LEU A 253 0.59 17.64 -8.69
N ILE A 254 -0.17 16.57 -8.38
CA ILE A 254 -0.18 15.35 -9.19
C ILE A 254 -0.55 15.64 -10.65
N ARG A 255 -1.65 16.37 -10.89
CA ARG A 255 -2.08 16.73 -12.24
C ARG A 255 -1.05 17.59 -12.96
N PHE A 256 -0.49 18.58 -12.28
CA PHE A 256 0.54 19.45 -12.85
C PHE A 256 1.78 18.67 -13.31
N VAL A 257 2.23 17.69 -12.52
CA VAL A 257 3.34 16.81 -12.90
C VAL A 257 2.95 15.97 -14.14
N GLN A 258 1.77 15.34 -14.15
CA GLN A 258 1.31 14.53 -15.28
C GLN A 258 1.25 15.36 -16.58
N GLU A 259 0.66 16.55 -16.54
CA GLU A 259 0.53 17.45 -17.69
C GLU A 259 1.90 17.93 -18.18
N THR A 260 2.80 18.27 -17.27
CA THR A 260 4.14 18.74 -17.63
C THR A 260 4.98 17.63 -18.24
N VAL A 261 4.96 16.43 -17.67
CA VAL A 261 5.68 15.27 -18.23
C VAL A 261 5.10 14.86 -19.57
N ALA A 262 3.76 14.85 -19.71
CA ALA A 262 3.12 14.56 -21.00
C ALA A 262 3.54 15.58 -22.08
N ARG A 263 3.58 16.86 -21.74
CA ARG A 263 3.99 17.93 -22.66
C ARG A 263 5.49 17.88 -23.02
N ARG A 264 6.36 17.64 -22.04
CA ARG A 264 7.83 17.73 -22.22
C ARG A 264 8.48 16.43 -22.68
N GLN A 265 7.95 15.30 -22.25
CA GLN A 265 8.53 13.98 -22.48
C GLN A 265 7.64 13.09 -23.38
N GLY A 266 6.42 13.53 -23.70
CA GLY A 266 5.48 12.73 -24.52
C GLY A 266 4.90 11.51 -23.81
N VAL A 267 5.11 11.38 -22.49
CA VAL A 267 4.68 10.23 -21.69
C VAL A 267 3.57 10.63 -20.72
N ARG A 268 2.46 9.87 -20.72
CA ARG A 268 1.39 10.04 -19.72
C ARG A 268 1.68 9.14 -18.52
N LEU A 269 1.97 9.76 -17.38
CA LEU A 269 2.17 9.03 -16.13
C LEU A 269 0.82 8.59 -15.52
N GLU A 270 0.77 7.37 -15.02
CA GLU A 270 -0.38 6.83 -14.29
C GLU A 270 -0.09 6.82 -12.79
N THR A 271 -1.09 7.14 -11.96
CA THR A 271 -0.92 7.15 -10.51
C THR A 271 -0.86 5.73 -9.95
N GLU A 272 0.13 5.47 -9.09
CA GLU A 272 0.17 4.28 -8.22
C GLU A 272 -0.61 4.53 -6.92
N VAL A 273 -0.60 5.78 -6.45
CA VAL A 273 -1.38 6.22 -5.29
C VAL A 273 -2.87 6.10 -5.54
N ARG A 274 -3.61 5.57 -4.56
CA ARG A 274 -5.07 5.44 -4.64
C ARG A 274 -5.71 6.72 -4.12
N ILE A 275 -6.31 7.47 -5.03
CA ILE A 275 -7.08 8.69 -4.73
C ILE A 275 -8.53 8.29 -4.49
N ILE A 276 -9.05 8.55 -3.28
CA ILE A 276 -10.40 8.15 -2.86
C ILE A 276 -11.12 9.27 -2.11
N GLY A 277 -12.43 9.15 -1.97
CA GLY A 277 -13.26 10.11 -1.25
C GLY A 277 -13.74 11.28 -2.11
N GLU A 278 -14.43 12.20 -1.46
CA GLU A 278 -15.14 13.30 -2.11
C GLU A 278 -14.36 14.61 -2.04
N ALA A 279 -14.47 15.41 -3.09
CA ALA A 279 -14.00 16.79 -3.03
C ALA A 279 -14.79 17.57 -1.97
N LEU A 280 -14.14 18.54 -1.33
CA LEU A 280 -14.83 19.46 -0.43
C LEU A 280 -15.83 20.29 -1.25
N ARG A 281 -17.08 20.33 -0.82
CA ARG A 281 -18.13 21.17 -1.43
C ARG A 281 -17.98 22.62 -1.01
#